data_AF-A0A8I0CUN2-F1
#
_entry.id   AF-A0A8I0CUN2-F1
#
_cell.length_a   1.000
_cell.length_b   1.000
_cell.length_c   1.000
_cell.angle_alpha   90.00
_cell.angle_beta   90.00
_cell.angle_gamma   90.00
#
_symmetry.space_group_name_H-M   'P 1'
#
loop_
_entity.id
_entity.type
_entity.pdbx_description
1 polymer ?
#
loop_
_entity_poly.entity_id
_entity_poly.type
_entity_poly.pdbx_seq_one_letter_code
_entity_poly.pdbx_strand_id
1 'polypeptide(L)'
;MEDRSLMAIWRFATAGSLTRNGGKIEKASANDSFTLDDGSEVNRAMVGDGVVDPDGTRAKIINGSGSVNTNGSGVSFALVGSQLDNGDVIVSTPQDYALLWQLDNSPAMPADFLTPAAL
;
A
#
# COMPACT_ATOMS: atom_id res chain seq x y z
N MET A 1 -12.00 7.22 29.74
CA MET A 1 -11.48 7.18 28.37
C MET A 1 -12.34 8.12 27.57
N GLU A 2 -11.77 9.14 26.95
CA GLU A 2 -12.52 9.90 25.94
C GLU A 2 -12.94 8.95 24.83
N ASP A 3 -14.17 9.14 24.35
CA ASP A 3 -14.67 8.44 23.19
C ASP A 3 -13.85 8.88 21.97
N ARG A 4 -13.26 7.93 21.25
CA ARG A 4 -12.37 8.20 20.11
C ARG A 4 -13.01 7.64 18.87
N SER A 5 -13.26 8.50 17.90
CA SER A 5 -13.87 8.10 16.64
C SER A 5 -12.80 7.67 15.64
N LEU A 6 -12.99 6.51 15.02
CA LEU A 6 -12.22 6.08 13.87
C LEU A 6 -12.63 6.91 12.65
N MET A 7 -11.67 7.61 12.04
CA MET A 7 -11.88 8.43 10.86
C MET A 7 -11.56 7.69 9.56
N ALA A 8 -10.49 6.88 9.55
CA ALA A 8 -10.04 6.19 8.35
C ALA A 8 -9.17 4.96 8.66
N ILE A 9 -9.12 4.05 7.70
CA ILE A 9 -8.29 2.84 7.69
C ILE A 9 -7.64 2.70 6.32
N TRP A 10 -6.36 2.36 6.29
CA TRP A 10 -5.62 1.97 5.09
C TRP A 10 -4.89 0.66 5.32
N ARG A 11 -5.12 -0.32 4.46
CA ARG A 11 -4.45 -1.62 4.52
C ARG A 11 -3.16 -1.60 3.72
N PHE A 12 -2.14 -2.30 4.19
CA PHE A 12 -0.92 -2.50 3.42
C PHE A 12 -1.18 -3.36 2.18
N ALA A 13 -0.65 -2.91 1.05
CA ALA A 13 -0.58 -3.73 -0.15
C ALA A 13 0.58 -4.74 -0.03
N THR A 14 0.40 -5.92 -0.61
CA THR A 14 1.37 -7.02 -0.63
C THR A 14 1.46 -7.63 -2.02
N ALA A 15 2.42 -8.53 -2.22
CA ALA A 15 2.36 -9.47 -3.34
C ALA A 15 0.99 -10.17 -3.37
N GLY A 16 0.36 -10.19 -4.55
CA GLY A 16 -1.00 -10.69 -4.75
C GLY A 16 -2.10 -9.61 -4.75
N SER A 17 -1.79 -8.38 -4.34
CA SER A 17 -2.75 -7.25 -4.40
C SER A 17 -3.17 -6.95 -5.83
N LEU A 18 -4.43 -6.53 -6.00
CA LEU A 18 -5.02 -6.23 -7.30
C LEU A 18 -5.31 -4.74 -7.45
N THR A 19 -5.19 -4.27 -8.69
CA THR A 19 -5.58 -2.92 -9.09
C THR A 19 -6.97 -2.89 -9.70
N ARG A 20 -7.50 -1.68 -9.91
CA ARG A 20 -8.83 -1.47 -10.47
C ARG A 20 -8.95 -2.03 -11.89
N ASN A 21 -7.89 -1.96 -12.69
CA ASN A 21 -7.90 -2.47 -14.06
C ASN A 21 -7.49 -3.95 -14.16
N GLY A 22 -7.37 -4.64 -13.02
CA GLY A 22 -7.06 -6.08 -12.97
C GLY A 22 -5.57 -6.41 -12.95
N GLY A 23 -4.69 -5.41 -12.85
CA GLY A 23 -3.27 -5.61 -12.64
C GLY A 23 -2.97 -6.23 -11.28
N LYS A 24 -1.83 -6.93 -11.18
CA LYS A 24 -1.41 -7.65 -9.98
C LYS A 24 0.03 -7.32 -9.58
N ILE A 25 0.26 -7.12 -8.29
CA ILE A 25 1.62 -7.10 -7.72
C ILE A 25 2.13 -8.55 -7.70
N GLU A 26 3.01 -8.93 -8.63
CA GLU A 26 3.57 -10.29 -8.65
C GLU A 26 4.67 -10.50 -7.60
N LYS A 27 5.48 -9.46 -7.37
CA LYS A 27 6.59 -9.46 -6.42
C LYS A 27 6.63 -8.13 -5.69
N ALA A 28 6.87 -8.20 -4.40
CA ALA A 28 6.98 -7.06 -3.50
C ALA A 28 8.38 -7.03 -2.89
N SER A 29 8.96 -5.84 -2.72
CA SER A 29 10.39 -5.71 -2.40
C SER A 29 10.72 -5.50 -0.92
N ALA A 30 9.71 -5.41 -0.03
CA ALA A 30 10.01 -5.29 1.39
C ALA A 30 10.64 -6.58 1.93
N ASN A 31 11.56 -6.41 2.88
CA ASN A 31 12.24 -7.51 3.57
C ASN A 31 11.39 -8.14 4.68
N ASP A 32 10.14 -7.70 4.83
CA ASP A 32 9.17 -8.27 5.76
C ASP A 32 7.96 -8.84 5.03
N SER A 33 7.22 -9.69 5.73
CA SER A 33 6.04 -10.39 5.22
C SER A 33 4.92 -10.41 6.25
N PHE A 34 3.73 -10.74 5.76
CA PHE A 34 2.58 -11.09 6.57
C PHE A 34 2.23 -12.55 6.33
N THR A 35 1.88 -13.26 7.40
CA THR A 35 1.32 -14.60 7.35
C THR A 35 -0.17 -14.52 7.05
N LEU A 36 -0.62 -15.15 5.98
CA LEU A 36 -2.04 -15.27 5.62
C LEU A 36 -2.72 -16.39 6.42
N ASP A 37 -4.05 -16.45 6.37
CA ASP A 37 -4.86 -17.47 7.06
C ASP A 37 -4.51 -18.91 6.66
N ASP A 38 -4.05 -19.12 5.43
CA ASP A 38 -3.61 -20.42 4.93
C ASP A 38 -2.16 -20.78 5.33
N GLY A 39 -1.51 -19.92 6.10
CA GLY A 39 -0.12 -20.04 6.55
C GLY A 39 0.92 -19.62 5.51
N SER A 40 0.51 -19.15 4.33
CA SER A 40 1.45 -18.62 3.34
C SER A 40 1.97 -17.24 3.75
N GLU A 41 3.20 -16.93 3.33
CA GLU A 41 3.83 -15.62 3.58
C GLU A 41 3.74 -14.74 2.33
N VAL A 42 3.32 -13.49 2.51
CA VAL A 42 3.32 -12.49 1.43
C VAL A 42 4.13 -11.26 1.81
N ASN A 43 5.09 -10.89 0.96
CA ASN A 43 5.89 -9.69 1.16
C ASN A 43 5.05 -8.42 1.02
N ARG A 44 5.35 -7.43 1.86
CA ARG A 44 4.74 -6.10 1.80
C ARG A 44 5.27 -5.31 0.60
N ALA A 45 4.38 -4.64 -0.13
CA ALA A 45 4.75 -3.85 -1.30
C ALA A 45 5.25 -2.45 -0.92
N MET A 46 6.12 -1.88 -1.74
CA MET A 46 6.68 -0.53 -1.57
C MET A 46 6.49 0.32 -2.82
N VAL A 47 6.59 1.64 -2.66
CA VAL A 47 6.72 2.57 -3.79
C VAL A 47 7.91 2.14 -4.65
N GLY A 48 7.68 2.10 -5.97
CA GLY A 48 8.64 1.61 -6.97
C GLY A 48 8.46 0.15 -7.38
N ASP A 49 7.70 -0.66 -6.61
CA ASP A 49 7.35 -2.03 -7.02
C ASP A 49 6.51 -2.03 -8.29
N GLY A 50 6.64 -3.11 -9.07
CA GLY A 50 5.97 -3.29 -10.34
C GLY A 50 4.62 -3.99 -10.20
N VAL A 51 3.65 -3.54 -10.99
CA VAL A 51 2.39 -4.23 -11.24
C VAL A 51 2.38 -4.73 -12.67
N VAL A 52 1.88 -5.95 -12.88
CA VAL A 52 1.67 -6.53 -14.20
C VAL A 52 0.18 -6.48 -14.53
N ASP A 53 -0.17 -5.77 -15.59
CA ASP A 53 -1.52 -5.67 -16.11
C ASP A 53 -1.91 -6.95 -16.89
N PRO A 54 -3.22 -7.21 -17.11
CA PRO A 54 -3.67 -8.42 -17.81
C PRO A 54 -3.14 -8.56 -19.25
N ASP A 55 -2.80 -7.46 -19.90
CA ASP A 55 -2.18 -7.44 -21.24
C ASP A 55 -0.66 -7.68 -21.21
N GLY A 56 -0.08 -7.87 -20.02
CA GLY A 56 1.34 -8.09 -19.78
C GLY A 56 2.17 -6.82 -19.68
N THR A 57 1.57 -5.63 -19.84
CA THR A 57 2.27 -4.37 -19.60
C THR A 57 2.58 -4.19 -18.11
N ARG A 58 3.53 -3.29 -17.82
CA ARG A 58 4.03 -3.08 -16.47
C ARG A 58 3.90 -1.62 -16.09
N ALA A 59 3.38 -1.38 -14.90
CA ALA A 59 3.27 -0.08 -14.26
C ALA A 59 4.03 -0.10 -12.93
N LYS A 60 4.38 1.08 -12.41
CA LYS A 60 5.04 1.21 -11.11
C LYS A 60 4.16 1.90 -10.09
N ILE A 61 4.27 1.48 -8.83
CA ILE A 61 3.64 2.16 -7.69
C ILE A 61 4.37 3.48 -7.44
N ILE A 62 3.64 4.60 -7.44
CA ILE A 62 4.23 5.95 -7.35
C ILE A 62 3.93 6.69 -6.03
N ASN A 63 3.07 6.16 -5.18
CA ASN A 63 2.79 6.71 -3.85
C ASN A 63 2.37 5.61 -2.84
N GLY A 64 2.27 5.99 -1.57
CA GLY A 64 1.99 5.06 -0.49
C GLY A 64 1.69 5.76 0.81
N SER A 65 2.13 5.18 1.92
CA SER A 65 2.09 5.76 3.26
C SER A 65 2.84 7.09 3.42
N GLY A 66 3.61 7.54 2.43
CA GLY A 66 4.51 8.69 2.58
C GLY A 66 5.42 8.52 3.80
N SER A 67 5.66 9.62 4.50
CA SER A 67 6.44 9.68 5.73
C SER A 67 5.78 9.04 6.96
N VAL A 68 4.51 8.58 6.87
CA VAL A 68 3.82 7.91 7.99
C VAL A 68 4.45 6.55 8.30
N ASN A 69 4.91 5.83 7.28
CA ASN A 69 5.52 4.52 7.46
C ASN A 69 6.46 4.17 6.31
N THR A 70 7.75 4.06 6.60
CA THR A 70 8.78 3.76 5.60
C THR A 70 9.63 2.58 6.03
N ASN A 71 10.31 1.95 5.08
CA ASN A 71 11.40 1.04 5.41
C ASN A 71 12.62 1.80 6.00
N GLY A 72 13.68 1.07 6.36
CA GLY A 72 14.90 1.63 6.94
C GLY A 72 15.71 2.55 6.00
N SER A 73 15.35 2.62 4.71
CA SER A 73 15.95 3.52 3.72
C SER A 73 15.04 4.69 3.34
N GLY A 74 13.92 4.87 4.05
CA GLY A 74 12.97 5.96 3.81
C GLY A 74 11.99 5.73 2.65
N VAL A 75 11.93 4.52 2.09
CA VAL A 75 10.96 4.21 1.02
C VAL A 75 9.60 3.90 1.64
N SER A 76 8.56 4.59 1.18
CA SER A 76 7.18 4.41 1.63
C SER A 76 6.64 3.02 1.24
N PHE A 77 5.87 2.42 2.15
CA PHE A 77 5.09 1.23 1.88
C PHE A 77 3.85 1.55 1.04
N ALA A 78 3.51 0.66 0.12
CA ALA A 78 2.30 0.78 -0.68
C ALA A 78 1.06 0.41 0.14
N LEU A 79 -0.04 1.09 -0.14
CA LEU A 79 -1.34 0.89 0.53
C LEU A 79 -2.40 0.55 -0.51
N VAL A 80 -3.51 -0.04 -0.05
CA VAL A 80 -4.75 0.00 -0.83
C VAL A 80 -5.16 1.48 -0.97
N GLY A 81 -5.31 1.94 -2.21
CA GLY A 81 -5.45 3.36 -2.57
C GLY A 81 -4.20 3.97 -3.22
N SER A 82 -3.05 3.30 -3.16
CA SER A 82 -1.86 3.72 -3.90
C SER A 82 -2.08 3.71 -5.40
N GLN A 83 -1.52 4.70 -6.09
CA GLN A 83 -1.61 4.92 -7.53
C GLN A 83 -0.40 4.34 -8.26
N LEU A 84 -0.63 4.03 -9.53
CA LEU A 84 0.38 3.62 -10.50
C LEU A 84 0.72 4.77 -11.47
N ASP A 85 1.89 4.70 -12.10
CA ASP A 85 2.34 5.66 -13.14
C ASP A 85 1.45 5.68 -14.40
N ASN A 86 0.70 4.61 -14.65
CA ASN A 86 -0.31 4.53 -15.72
C ASN A 86 -1.70 5.06 -15.31
N GLY A 87 -1.86 5.58 -14.08
CA GLY A 87 -3.11 6.12 -13.55
C GLY A 87 -4.05 5.10 -12.90
N ASP A 88 -3.70 3.82 -12.86
CA ASP A 88 -4.45 2.79 -12.13
C ASP A 88 -4.19 2.87 -10.60
N VAL A 89 -4.98 2.15 -9.81
CA VAL A 89 -5.02 2.24 -8.35
C VAL A 89 -5.13 0.85 -7.75
N ILE A 90 -4.36 0.56 -6.70
CA ILE A 90 -4.48 -0.67 -5.91
C ILE A 90 -5.79 -0.64 -5.13
N VAL A 91 -6.64 -1.66 -5.28
CA VAL A 91 -7.99 -1.71 -4.67
C VAL A 91 -8.18 -2.89 -3.70
N SER A 92 -7.28 -3.87 -3.71
CA SER A 92 -7.35 -5.02 -2.81
C SER A 92 -5.96 -5.42 -2.31
N THR A 93 -5.95 -6.23 -1.25
CA THR A 93 -4.76 -6.87 -0.70
C THR A 93 -5.20 -8.21 -0.09
N PRO A 94 -4.39 -9.27 -0.18
CA PRO A 94 -4.70 -10.57 0.39
C PRO A 94 -4.57 -10.62 1.92
N GLN A 95 -3.78 -9.72 2.54
CA GLN A 95 -3.69 -9.66 4.01
C GLN A 95 -4.87 -8.87 4.60
N ASP A 96 -5.37 -9.27 5.77
CA ASP A 96 -6.60 -8.72 6.36
C ASP A 96 -6.43 -8.10 7.76
N TYR A 97 -5.25 -8.19 8.38
CA TYR A 97 -5.05 -7.79 9.78
C TYR A 97 -4.17 -6.54 9.97
N ALA A 98 -3.25 -6.23 9.06
CA ALA A 98 -2.30 -5.14 9.21
C ALA A 98 -2.78 -3.86 8.49
N LEU A 99 -2.89 -2.77 9.26
CA LEU A 99 -3.44 -1.51 8.75
C LEU A 99 -2.86 -0.29 9.47
N LEU A 100 -2.95 0.86 8.80
CA LEU A 100 -2.85 2.20 9.39
C LEU A 100 -4.26 2.71 9.67
N TRP A 101 -4.48 3.30 10.84
CA TRP A 101 -5.74 3.97 11.17
C TRP A 101 -5.51 5.42 11.55
N GLN A 102 -6.53 6.25 11.36
CA GLN A 102 -6.57 7.61 11.86
C GLN A 102 -7.75 7.76 12.81
N LEU A 103 -7.48 8.27 14.00
CA LEU A 103 -8.50 8.70 14.96
C LEU A 103 -8.72 10.22 14.84
N ASP A 104 -9.86 10.70 15.29
CA ASP A 104 -10.23 12.12 15.32
C ASP A 104 -9.18 13.05 15.96
N ASN A 105 -8.43 12.57 16.94
CA ASN A 105 -7.37 13.31 17.63
C ASN A 105 -5.96 13.04 17.09
N SER A 106 -5.82 12.29 16.00
CA SER A 106 -4.53 12.05 15.36
C SER A 106 -4.03 13.33 14.68
N PRO A 107 -2.70 13.52 14.56
CA PRO A 107 -2.15 14.54 13.68
C PRO A 107 -2.74 14.43 12.27
N ALA A 108 -2.77 15.56 11.56
CA ALA A 108 -3.08 15.55 10.13
C ALA A 108 -2.10 14.61 9.40
N MET A 109 -2.60 13.89 8.40
CA MET A 109 -1.72 13.09 7.54
C MET A 109 -0.72 14.01 6.84
N PRO A 110 0.55 13.58 6.68
CA PRO A 110 1.56 14.39 6.02
C PRO A 110 1.20 14.59 4.55
N ALA A 111 1.71 15.67 3.95
CA ALA A 111 1.37 16.06 2.58
C ALA A 111 1.76 15.01 1.52
N ASP A 112 2.70 14.11 1.84
CA ASP A 112 3.16 13.03 0.98
C ASP A 112 2.37 11.71 1.15
N PHE A 113 1.37 11.67 2.05
CA PHE A 113 0.51 10.49 2.23
C PHE A 113 -0.45 10.31 1.04
N LEU A 114 -0.33 9.18 0.34
CA LEU A 114 -1.08 8.86 -0.89
C LEU A 114 -1.03 9.97 -1.96
N THR A 115 0.02 10.78 -1.94
CA THR A 115 0.30 11.81 -2.93
C THR A 115 1.44 11.33 -3.82
N PRO A 116 1.31 11.34 -5.16
CA PRO A 116 2.42 11.04 -6.06
C PRO A 116 3.68 11.86 -5.71
N ALA A 117 4.84 11.21 -5.67
CA ALA A 117 6.10 11.94 -5.65
C ALA A 117 6.19 12.78 -6.94
N ALA A 118 6.59 14.05 -6.83
CA ALA A 118 6.87 14.86 -8.01
C ALA A 118 7.97 14.18 -8.84
N LEU A 119 7.68 13.89 -10.11
CA LEU A 119 8.63 13.33 -11.09
C LEU A 119 9.76 14.30 -11.40
#